data_AF-A0A395IFY5-F1
#
_entry.id   AF-A0A395IFY5-F1
#
_cell.length_a   1.000
_cell.length_b   1.000
_cell.length_c   1.000
_cell.angle_alpha   90.00
_cell.angle_beta   90.00
_cell.angle_gamma   90.00
#
_symmetry.space_group_name_H-M   'P 1'
#
loop_
_entity.id
_entity.type
_entity.pdbx_description
1 polymer ?
#
loop_
_entity_poly.entity_id
_entity_poly.type
_entity_poly.pdbx_seq_one_letter_code
_entity_poly.pdbx_strand_id
1 'polypeptide(L)'
;MPSQDGPKNLCVAEKPSIAKAVANHLAGGNVQSSNTGNKYIKNYSFTFDFGGQWGNCNAVMTSVLGHLTTLDVAPSHKNWTSPPPEDLFFGAQVIESVVDDKTSIAQNIKGSILAAKWRAQALKGNPRIEIKRARFSNIERAHVIQAAKRPVNLDQRQIDAVAARIELDLRIGFAFTRFQTNNLRKLGGPLEKAIMSSCQFPTLGFVVDRYPRTETDRFDKGMNLRALVEKQVQDNRWGHFAQNLVNGGFHWPREGRNDDKAHPPIHPVTYTASTALSATEAKIYEFVVRRFLACCSEDAKGQATDVELEPKAGEAAAGNNDDNTPAAGRGGRGRSRERGDREVLLRMQQVELEVELKSFIPTTLGVALVEGYDNMEFEVSLSKPFLRKQMELKMKAICEGQKTRGAVVRESLTQYHRVFLDSKERVDVLKAACRKYVLNNGGAGP
;
A
#
# COMPACT_ATOMS: atom_id res chain seq x y z
N MET A 1 -25.34 -8.21 56.72
CA MET A 1 -24.22 -8.93 56.06
C MET A 1 -23.97 -8.27 54.72
N PRO A 2 -22.74 -7.84 54.38
CA PRO A 2 -22.47 -7.29 53.07
C PRO A 2 -22.56 -8.40 52.02
N SER A 3 -23.20 -8.10 50.88
CA SER A 3 -23.51 -9.01 49.78
C SER A 3 -22.26 -9.59 49.10
N GLN A 4 -22.39 -10.83 48.64
CA GLN A 4 -21.42 -11.61 47.86
C GLN A 4 -21.10 -10.98 46.50
N ASP A 5 -20.23 -9.98 46.44
CA ASP A 5 -19.64 -9.52 45.18
C ASP A 5 -18.14 -9.30 45.37
N GLY A 6 -17.39 -10.41 45.30
CA GLY A 6 -15.93 -10.37 45.24
C GLY A 6 -15.44 -9.57 44.01
N PRO A 7 -14.15 -9.16 43.99
CA PRO A 7 -13.60 -8.34 42.91
C PRO A 7 -13.84 -9.00 41.54
N LYS A 8 -14.54 -8.28 40.65
CA LYS A 8 -14.79 -8.69 39.27
C LYS A 8 -13.70 -8.11 38.37
N ASN A 9 -12.81 -8.96 37.86
CA ASN A 9 -11.80 -8.54 36.88
C ASN A 9 -12.43 -8.46 35.49
N LEU A 10 -12.43 -7.28 34.87
CA LEU A 10 -12.76 -7.20 33.45
C LEU A 10 -11.51 -7.35 32.59
N CYS A 11 -11.56 -8.30 31.67
CA CYS A 11 -10.60 -8.47 30.60
C CYS A 11 -11.23 -8.04 29.28
N VAL A 12 -10.46 -7.40 28.39
CA VAL A 12 -10.97 -7.06 27.05
C VAL A 12 -9.92 -7.31 25.99
N ALA A 13 -10.33 -7.95 24.90
CA ALA A 13 -9.50 -8.19 23.73
C ALA A 13 -9.79 -7.20 22.58
N GLU A 14 -8.85 -7.09 21.64
CA GLU A 14 -8.99 -6.24 20.45
C GLU A 14 -10.01 -6.77 19.42
N LYS A 15 -10.38 -8.06 19.51
CA LYS A 15 -11.25 -8.76 18.55
C LYS A 15 -12.12 -9.81 19.27
N PRO A 16 -13.35 -10.07 18.78
CA PRO A 16 -14.24 -11.09 19.36
C PRO A 16 -13.67 -12.51 19.37
N SER A 17 -12.97 -12.90 18.32
CA SER A 17 -12.35 -14.24 18.22
C SER A 17 -11.27 -14.45 19.30
N ILE A 18 -10.45 -13.43 19.56
CA ILE A 18 -9.40 -13.47 20.59
C ILE A 18 -10.04 -13.54 21.98
N ALA A 19 -11.07 -12.73 22.25
CA ALA A 19 -11.78 -12.79 23.53
C ALA A 19 -12.33 -14.18 23.83
N LYS A 20 -12.98 -14.82 22.84
CA LYS A 20 -13.49 -16.19 22.99
C LYS A 20 -12.38 -17.19 23.30
N ALA A 21 -11.29 -17.15 22.53
CA ALA A 21 -10.18 -18.09 22.69
C ALA A 21 -9.49 -17.93 24.05
N VAL A 22 -9.16 -16.69 24.45
CA VAL A 22 -8.53 -16.39 25.74
C VAL A 22 -9.44 -16.80 26.90
N ALA A 23 -10.74 -16.48 26.85
CA ALA A 23 -11.68 -16.86 27.90
C ALA A 23 -11.74 -18.39 28.07
N ASN A 24 -11.79 -19.15 26.99
CA ASN A 24 -11.78 -20.62 27.03
C ASN A 24 -10.48 -21.18 27.62
N HIS A 25 -9.32 -20.59 27.29
CA HIS A 25 -8.03 -21.03 27.82
C HIS A 25 -7.90 -20.80 29.32
N LEU A 26 -8.35 -19.63 29.80
CA LEU A 26 -8.31 -19.26 31.22
C LEU A 26 -9.34 -20.05 32.04
N ALA A 27 -10.55 -20.22 31.51
CA ALA A 27 -11.63 -20.94 32.19
C ALA A 27 -11.47 -22.48 32.19
N GLY A 28 -10.48 -23.02 31.47
CA GLY A 28 -10.35 -24.46 31.27
C GLY A 28 -11.56 -25.09 30.57
N GLY A 29 -12.26 -24.32 29.73
CA GLY A 29 -13.48 -24.73 29.04
C GLY A 29 -14.79 -24.42 29.79
N ASN A 30 -14.75 -24.03 31.06
CA ASN A 30 -15.96 -23.69 31.84
C ASN A 30 -16.29 -22.19 31.75
N VAL A 31 -16.74 -21.75 30.58
CA VAL A 31 -17.07 -20.34 30.31
C VAL A 31 -18.58 -20.14 30.18
N GLN A 32 -19.11 -19.10 30.81
CA GLN A 32 -20.52 -18.69 30.67
C GLN A 32 -20.61 -17.50 29.71
N SER A 33 -21.29 -17.64 28.58
CA SER A 33 -21.42 -16.56 27.60
C SER A 33 -22.75 -15.82 27.73
N SER A 34 -22.71 -14.49 27.71
CA SER A 34 -23.89 -13.62 27.62
C SER A 34 -23.80 -12.66 26.44
N ASN A 35 -24.95 -12.32 25.86
CA ASN A 35 -25.04 -11.38 24.75
C ASN A 35 -24.89 -9.94 25.24
N THR A 36 -24.45 -9.06 24.34
CA THR A 36 -24.32 -7.62 24.59
C THR A 36 -25.26 -6.85 23.65
N GLY A 37 -25.34 -5.53 23.81
CA GLY A 37 -26.05 -4.66 22.87
C GLY A 37 -25.43 -4.62 21.46
N ASN A 38 -24.31 -5.30 21.22
CA ASN A 38 -23.70 -5.45 19.90
C ASN A 38 -23.71 -6.93 19.46
N LYS A 39 -24.26 -7.20 18.27
CA LYS A 39 -24.42 -8.56 17.73
C LYS A 39 -23.12 -9.38 17.59
N TYR A 40 -21.97 -8.71 17.48
CA TYR A 40 -20.68 -9.37 17.29
C TYR A 40 -19.88 -9.56 18.58
N ILE A 41 -20.30 -8.94 19.68
CA ILE A 41 -19.57 -8.94 20.95
C ILE A 41 -20.36 -9.69 22.01
N LYS A 42 -19.65 -10.56 22.72
CA LYS A 42 -20.18 -11.35 23.83
C LYS A 42 -19.34 -11.10 25.07
N ASN A 43 -19.96 -11.25 26.23
CA ASN A 43 -19.28 -11.29 27.51
C ASN A 43 -19.11 -12.77 27.91
N TYR A 44 -17.92 -13.12 28.38
CA TYR A 44 -17.55 -14.46 28.80
C TYR A 44 -17.16 -14.42 30.27
N SER A 45 -18.04 -14.89 31.15
CA SER A 45 -17.82 -14.94 32.59
C SER A 45 -17.14 -16.26 32.97
N PHE A 46 -16.11 -16.20 33.82
CA PHE A 46 -15.39 -17.36 34.33
C PHE A 46 -14.70 -17.03 35.65
N THR A 47 -14.22 -18.06 36.34
CA THR A 47 -13.40 -17.92 37.54
C THR A 47 -11.96 -18.31 37.18
N PHE A 48 -10.98 -17.50 37.60
CA PHE A 48 -9.57 -17.76 37.32
C PHE A 48 -8.68 -17.20 38.43
N ASP A 49 -7.57 -17.90 38.68
CA ASP A 49 -6.50 -17.44 39.55
C ASP A 49 -5.49 -16.59 38.77
N PHE A 50 -5.59 -15.27 38.93
CA PHE A 50 -4.67 -14.30 38.33
C PHE A 50 -3.35 -14.19 39.11
N GLY A 51 -3.21 -14.89 40.24
CA GLY A 51 -2.03 -14.84 41.09
C GLY A 51 -1.79 -13.47 41.75
N GLY A 52 -0.72 -13.39 42.55
CA GLY A 52 -0.33 -12.16 43.25
C GLY A 52 -1.44 -11.62 44.15
N GLN A 53 -1.68 -10.31 44.08
CA GLN A 53 -2.70 -9.61 44.88
C GLN A 53 -4.16 -9.85 44.44
N TRP A 54 -4.38 -10.40 43.23
CA TRP A 54 -5.73 -10.61 42.71
C TRP A 54 -6.26 -12.02 43.01
N GLY A 55 -5.37 -13.00 43.16
CA GLY A 55 -5.71 -14.37 43.52
C GLY A 55 -6.81 -14.97 42.63
N ASN A 56 -7.62 -15.85 43.22
CA ASN A 56 -8.77 -16.44 42.56
C ASN A 56 -9.97 -15.48 42.62
N CYS A 57 -10.46 -15.06 41.45
CA CYS A 57 -11.59 -14.13 41.36
C CYS A 57 -12.48 -14.43 40.15
N ASN A 58 -13.68 -13.85 40.17
CA ASN A 58 -14.56 -13.85 39.02
C ASN A 58 -14.05 -12.84 38.00
N ALA A 59 -14.08 -13.23 36.72
CA ALA A 59 -13.67 -12.40 35.62
C ALA A 59 -14.70 -12.43 34.49
N VAL A 60 -14.77 -11.31 33.78
CA VAL A 60 -15.56 -11.18 32.55
C VAL A 60 -14.60 -10.81 31.43
N MET A 61 -14.52 -11.62 30.39
CA MET A 61 -13.80 -11.31 29.16
C MET A 61 -14.78 -10.78 28.12
N THR A 62 -14.44 -9.66 27.48
CA THR A 62 -15.20 -9.11 26.35
C THR A 62 -14.23 -8.65 25.24
N SER A 63 -14.73 -7.95 24.23
CA SER A 63 -13.90 -7.45 23.13
C SER A 63 -14.40 -6.12 22.56
N VAL A 64 -13.52 -5.46 21.81
CA VAL A 64 -13.88 -4.35 20.91
C VAL A 64 -13.84 -4.79 19.44
N LEU A 65 -14.28 -3.90 18.55
CA LEU A 65 -14.12 -4.01 17.11
C LEU A 65 -13.25 -2.85 16.61
N GLY A 66 -11.92 -3.05 16.58
CA GLY A 66 -10.97 -2.01 16.17
C GLY A 66 -10.95 -0.79 17.10
N HIS A 67 -10.65 0.40 16.57
CA HIS A 67 -10.60 1.63 17.36
C HIS A 67 -12.01 2.10 17.76
N LEU A 68 -12.23 2.31 19.06
CA LEU A 68 -13.52 2.76 19.62
C LEU A 68 -13.76 4.26 19.40
N THR A 69 -12.68 5.04 19.36
CA THR A 69 -12.70 6.48 19.18
C THR A 69 -11.95 6.90 17.93
N THR A 70 -12.42 7.98 17.33
CA THR A 70 -11.78 8.69 16.23
C THR A 70 -11.33 10.05 16.72
N LEU A 71 -10.22 10.49 16.16
CA LEU A 71 -9.70 11.82 16.36
C LEU A 71 -10.10 12.64 15.12
N ASP A 72 -10.73 13.79 15.33
CA ASP A 72 -11.23 14.65 14.26
C ASP A 72 -10.97 16.12 14.63
N VAL A 73 -11.09 17.02 13.68
CA VAL A 73 -11.02 18.47 13.97
C VAL A 73 -12.39 18.98 14.38
N ALA A 74 -12.39 20.08 15.14
CA ALA A 74 -13.62 20.76 15.53
C ALA A 74 -14.48 21.14 14.32
N PRO A 75 -15.82 21.17 14.45
CA PRO A 75 -16.73 21.53 13.36
C PRO A 75 -16.36 22.85 12.66
N SER A 76 -15.82 23.82 13.39
CA SER A 76 -15.33 25.10 12.86
C SER A 76 -14.23 24.95 11.80
N HIS A 77 -13.52 23.83 11.76
CA HIS A 77 -12.41 23.54 10.83
C HIS A 77 -12.76 22.47 9.80
N LYS A 78 -14.01 21.98 9.77
CA LYS A 78 -14.45 20.95 8.81
C LYS A 78 -14.83 21.50 7.45
N ASN A 79 -15.23 22.78 7.39
CA ASN A 79 -15.56 23.42 6.13
C ASN A 79 -14.30 23.48 5.24
N TRP A 80 -14.43 23.24 3.93
CA TRP A 80 -13.31 23.23 2.99
C TRP A 80 -12.81 24.63 2.62
N THR A 81 -13.62 25.69 2.73
CA THR A 81 -13.26 27.04 2.28
C THR A 81 -12.68 27.93 3.37
N SER A 82 -13.14 27.82 4.62
CA SER A 82 -12.62 28.60 5.77
C SER A 82 -12.63 27.76 7.06
N PRO A 83 -11.70 27.95 8.02
CA PRO A 83 -10.48 28.78 8.00
C PRO A 83 -9.43 28.23 7.03
N PRO A 84 -8.38 28.98 6.64
CA PRO A 84 -7.44 28.52 5.62
C PRO A 84 -6.66 27.26 6.07
N PRO A 85 -6.21 26.38 5.15
CA PRO A 85 -5.70 25.05 5.53
C PRO A 85 -4.46 25.07 6.44
N GLU A 86 -3.65 26.12 6.40
CA GLU A 86 -2.53 26.34 7.32
C GLU A 86 -2.94 26.36 8.80
N ASP A 87 -4.18 26.77 9.09
CA ASP A 87 -4.68 26.86 10.46
C ASP A 87 -4.85 25.47 11.11
N LEU A 88 -4.93 24.40 10.31
CA LEU A 88 -5.02 23.02 10.78
C LEU A 88 -3.76 22.55 11.53
N PHE A 89 -2.61 23.21 11.30
CA PHE A 89 -1.38 22.87 12.00
C PHE A 89 -1.42 23.26 13.48
N PHE A 90 -1.88 24.47 13.80
CA PHE A 90 -1.77 25.03 15.16
C PHE A 90 -3.06 25.61 15.74
N GLY A 91 -3.98 26.11 14.92
CA GLY A 91 -5.24 26.73 15.36
C GLY A 91 -6.39 25.74 15.53
N ALA A 92 -6.38 24.63 14.80
CA ALA A 92 -7.43 23.63 14.90
C ALA A 92 -7.43 22.89 16.23
N GLN A 93 -8.57 22.97 16.93
CA GLN A 93 -8.85 22.10 18.06
C GLN A 93 -9.15 20.69 17.54
N VAL A 94 -8.45 19.72 18.13
CA VAL A 94 -8.66 18.30 17.89
C VAL A 94 -9.66 17.77 18.91
N ILE A 95 -10.72 17.13 18.42
CA ILE A 95 -11.80 16.54 19.21
C ILE A 95 -11.71 15.02 19.09
N GLU A 96 -11.94 14.33 20.20
CA GLU A 96 -12.10 12.88 20.22
C GLU A 96 -13.58 12.52 20.36
N SER A 97 -14.08 11.68 19.46
CA SER A 97 -15.44 11.17 19.49
C SER A 97 -15.45 9.63 19.50
N VAL A 98 -16.48 9.03 20.10
CA VAL A 98 -16.76 7.60 19.95
C VAL A 98 -17.38 7.40 18.57
N VAL A 99 -16.94 6.38 17.83
CA VAL A 99 -17.54 6.08 16.53
C VAL A 99 -18.99 5.64 16.73
N ASP A 100 -19.93 6.24 16.00
CA ASP A 100 -21.38 6.12 16.24
C ASP A 100 -21.86 4.66 16.29
N ASP A 101 -21.31 3.80 15.43
CA ASP A 101 -21.61 2.36 15.33
C ASP A 101 -21.07 1.52 16.51
N LYS A 102 -20.29 2.14 17.41
CA LYS A 102 -19.66 1.48 18.57
C LYS A 102 -20.17 2.02 19.90
N THR A 103 -21.24 2.81 19.89
CA THR A 103 -21.88 3.30 21.12
C THR A 103 -22.32 2.15 22.04
N SER A 104 -22.89 1.08 21.47
CA SER A 104 -23.28 -0.11 22.23
C SER A 104 -22.09 -0.88 22.80
N ILE A 105 -20.94 -0.85 22.10
CA ILE A 105 -19.67 -1.43 22.57
C ILE A 105 -19.15 -0.59 23.74
N ALA A 106 -19.14 0.72 23.59
CA ALA A 106 -18.75 1.65 24.66
C ALA A 106 -19.65 1.51 25.89
N GLN A 107 -20.96 1.32 25.71
CA GLN A 107 -21.92 1.08 26.79
C GLN A 107 -21.73 -0.29 27.46
N ASN A 108 -21.49 -1.36 26.70
CA ASN A 108 -21.16 -2.68 27.27
C ASN A 108 -19.87 -2.64 28.12
N ILE A 109 -18.94 -1.78 27.72
CA ILE A 109 -17.66 -1.55 28.38
C ILE A 109 -17.75 -0.47 29.47
N LYS A 110 -18.81 0.35 29.54
CA LYS A 110 -19.00 1.33 30.63
C LYS A 110 -19.07 0.67 32.02
N GLY A 111 -19.25 -0.66 32.09
CA GLY A 111 -19.07 -1.46 33.30
C GLY A 111 -17.61 -1.76 33.70
N SER A 112 -16.63 -1.67 32.79
CA SER A 112 -15.17 -1.64 33.06
C SER A 112 -14.27 -1.35 31.80
N ILE A 113 -13.53 -0.23 31.76
CA ILE A 113 -12.05 0.01 31.66
C ILE A 113 -11.06 -0.71 30.69
N LEU A 114 -10.10 0.05 30.09
CA LEU A 114 -8.85 -0.42 29.38
C LEU A 114 -7.75 0.67 29.09
N ALA A 115 -6.90 0.46 28.08
CA ALA A 115 -5.44 0.55 28.17
C ALA A 115 -4.78 1.84 27.66
N ALA A 116 -5.39 3.02 27.68
CA ALA A 116 -4.73 4.30 27.30
C ALA A 116 -5.74 5.46 27.33
N LYS A 117 -6.43 5.58 26.20
CA LYS A 117 -7.68 6.31 25.99
C LYS A 117 -8.78 5.78 26.88
N TRP A 118 -8.67 4.51 27.28
CA TRP A 118 -9.58 3.97 28.26
C TRP A 118 -9.12 4.09 29.71
N ARG A 119 -7.88 4.53 30.00
CA ARG A 119 -7.52 4.91 31.37
C ARG A 119 -8.31 6.14 31.77
N ALA A 120 -8.45 7.11 30.86
CA ALA A 120 -9.28 8.29 31.09
C ALA A 120 -10.77 7.93 31.29
N GLN A 121 -11.35 7.12 30.39
CA GLN A 121 -12.77 6.73 30.52
C GLN A 121 -13.03 5.82 31.73
N ALA A 122 -12.06 4.99 32.07
CA ALA A 122 -12.06 4.16 33.25
C ALA A 122 -12.04 4.95 34.54
N LEU A 123 -11.07 5.86 34.67
CA LEU A 123 -10.93 6.71 35.83
C LEU A 123 -12.16 7.62 36.00
N LYS A 124 -12.87 7.97 34.91
CA LYS A 124 -14.19 8.64 34.99
C LYS A 124 -15.28 7.77 35.63
N GLY A 125 -15.30 6.47 35.37
CA GLY A 125 -16.27 5.52 35.94
C GLY A 125 -15.91 5.00 37.34
N ASN A 126 -14.62 4.76 37.57
CA ASN A 126 -14.05 4.37 38.86
C ASN A 126 -12.62 4.91 38.99
N PRO A 127 -12.39 6.00 39.76
CA PRO A 127 -11.05 6.59 39.95
C PRO A 127 -10.03 5.67 40.63
N ARG A 128 -10.46 4.61 41.31
CA ARG A 128 -9.59 3.68 42.05
C ARG A 128 -9.23 2.42 41.26
N ILE A 129 -9.67 2.30 40.02
CA ILE A 129 -9.38 1.12 39.21
C ILE A 129 -7.88 0.95 38.94
N GLU A 130 -7.41 -0.28 39.09
CA GLU A 130 -6.09 -0.69 38.62
C GLU A 130 -6.16 -1.17 37.17
N ILE A 131 -5.28 -0.66 36.31
CA ILE A 131 -5.23 -1.02 34.88
C ILE A 131 -3.92 -1.73 34.59
N LYS A 132 -4.02 -2.94 34.05
CA LYS A 132 -2.87 -3.76 33.67
C LYS A 132 -2.94 -4.22 32.22
N ARG A 133 -1.81 -4.71 31.69
CA ARG A 133 -1.66 -5.26 30.34
C ARG A 133 -1.08 -6.66 30.40
N ALA A 134 -1.85 -7.66 29.94
CA ALA A 134 -1.30 -8.96 29.61
C ALA A 134 -0.48 -8.88 28.31
N ARG A 135 0.72 -9.46 28.28
CA ARG A 135 1.57 -9.55 27.07
C ARG A 135 1.76 -11.01 26.67
N PHE A 136 1.35 -11.33 25.45
CA PHE A 136 1.55 -12.63 24.81
C PHE A 136 1.72 -12.41 23.31
N SER A 137 2.47 -13.29 22.65
CA SER A 137 2.79 -13.19 21.22
C SER A 137 1.96 -14.15 20.35
N ASN A 138 1.36 -15.18 20.96
CA ASN A 138 0.44 -16.12 20.30
C ASN A 138 -0.70 -16.50 21.27
N ILE A 139 -1.72 -17.19 20.77
CA ILE A 139 -2.95 -17.53 21.53
C ILE A 139 -2.83 -18.94 22.17
N GLU A 140 -1.64 -19.50 22.30
CA GLU A 140 -1.49 -20.80 22.94
C GLU A 140 -1.82 -20.72 24.44
N ARG A 141 -2.48 -21.77 24.95
CA ARG A 141 -2.99 -21.82 26.33
C ARG A 141 -1.93 -21.46 27.38
N ALA A 142 -0.72 -22.01 27.23
CA ALA A 142 0.37 -21.77 28.18
C ALA A 142 0.77 -20.29 28.23
N HIS A 143 0.96 -19.66 27.08
CA HIS A 143 1.32 -18.24 26.99
C HIS A 143 0.23 -17.32 27.53
N VAL A 144 -1.04 -17.63 27.25
CA VAL A 144 -2.18 -16.85 27.74
C VAL A 144 -2.28 -16.91 29.27
N ILE A 145 -2.16 -18.11 29.86
CA ILE A 145 -2.19 -18.29 31.33
C ILE A 145 -1.02 -17.56 31.99
N GLN A 146 0.19 -17.69 31.43
CA GLN A 146 1.37 -17.00 31.97
C GLN A 146 1.21 -15.47 31.90
N ALA A 147 0.69 -14.95 30.78
CA ALA A 147 0.46 -13.52 30.60
C ALA A 147 -0.62 -12.97 31.54
N ALA A 148 -1.66 -13.76 31.83
CA ALA A 148 -2.71 -13.40 32.79
C ALA A 148 -2.19 -13.40 34.23
N LYS A 149 -1.27 -14.32 34.58
CA LYS A 149 -0.65 -14.40 35.92
C LYS A 149 0.46 -13.38 36.17
N ARG A 150 1.03 -12.79 35.11
CA ARG A 150 2.12 -11.81 35.19
C ARG A 150 1.82 -10.57 34.34
N PRO A 151 0.73 -9.84 34.63
CA PRO A 151 0.37 -8.70 33.84
C PRO A 151 1.31 -7.52 34.17
N VAL A 152 1.67 -6.75 33.16
CA VAL A 152 2.55 -5.58 33.32
C VAL A 152 1.74 -4.30 33.46
N ASN A 153 2.39 -3.25 33.97
CA ASN A 153 1.80 -1.92 33.91
C ASN A 153 1.68 -1.46 32.46
N LEU A 154 0.63 -0.69 32.22
CA LEU A 154 0.41 -0.09 30.93
C LEU A 154 1.47 0.97 30.64
N ASP A 155 2.13 0.86 29.49
CA ASP A 155 3.18 1.79 29.11
C ASP A 155 2.59 3.08 28.53
N GLN A 156 2.54 4.13 29.35
CA GLN A 156 2.05 5.46 28.95
C GLN A 156 2.85 6.04 27.78
N ARG A 157 4.12 5.70 27.64
CA ARG A 157 4.97 6.25 26.57
C ARG A 157 4.60 5.69 25.21
N GLN A 158 4.33 4.38 25.13
CA GLN A 158 3.82 3.76 23.89
C GLN A 158 2.48 4.36 23.46
N ILE A 159 1.64 4.70 24.43
CA ILE A 159 0.35 5.31 24.21
C ILE A 159 0.50 6.72 23.65
N ASP A 160 1.38 7.49 24.28
CA ASP A 160 1.71 8.85 23.90
C ASP A 160 2.30 8.90 22.49
N ALA A 161 3.10 7.90 22.09
CA ALA A 161 3.60 7.74 20.74
C ALA A 161 2.47 7.48 19.72
N VAL A 162 1.57 6.54 20.00
CA VAL A 162 0.41 6.28 19.12
C VAL A 162 -0.48 7.52 19.01
N ALA A 163 -0.74 8.21 20.12
CA ALA A 163 -1.53 9.44 20.12
C ALA A 163 -0.87 10.56 19.31
N ALA A 164 0.45 10.74 19.44
CA ALA A 164 1.23 11.68 18.64
C ALA A 164 1.10 11.38 17.14
N ARG A 165 1.24 10.11 16.74
CA ARG A 165 1.11 9.69 15.34
C ARG A 165 -0.27 10.01 14.77
N ILE A 166 -1.34 9.62 15.49
CA ILE A 166 -2.72 9.85 15.05
C ILE A 166 -2.97 11.35 14.85
N GLU A 167 -2.50 12.18 15.78
CA GLU A 167 -2.66 13.63 15.70
C GLU A 167 -1.88 14.24 14.53
N LEU A 168 -0.62 13.82 14.33
CA LEU A 168 0.20 14.27 13.20
C LEU A 168 -0.41 13.88 11.86
N ASP A 169 -0.82 12.61 11.71
CA ASP A 169 -1.44 12.11 10.48
C ASP A 169 -2.75 12.84 10.17
N LEU A 170 -3.56 13.17 11.19
CA LEU A 170 -4.77 13.98 11.01
C LEU A 170 -4.44 15.40 10.55
N ARG A 171 -3.62 16.13 11.31
CA ARG A 171 -3.37 17.57 11.07
C ARG A 171 -2.67 17.80 9.74
N ILE A 172 -1.56 17.09 9.51
CA ILE A 172 -0.76 17.21 8.29
C ILE A 172 -1.56 16.71 7.10
N GLY A 173 -2.15 15.52 7.23
CA GLY A 173 -2.94 14.89 6.19
C GLY A 173 -4.10 15.77 5.75
N PHE A 174 -4.86 16.32 6.70
CA PHE A 174 -5.98 17.17 6.36
C PHE A 174 -5.54 18.51 5.77
N ALA A 175 -4.49 19.15 6.31
CA ALA A 175 -3.98 20.41 5.78
C ALA A 175 -3.57 20.30 4.31
N PHE A 176 -2.72 19.33 3.97
CA PHE A 176 -2.25 19.12 2.60
C PHE A 176 -3.37 18.65 1.67
N THR A 177 -4.24 17.73 2.12
CA THR A 177 -5.39 17.26 1.33
C THR A 177 -6.32 18.41 0.97
N ARG A 178 -6.63 19.27 1.95
CA ARG A 178 -7.47 20.45 1.76
C ARG A 178 -6.84 21.47 0.84
N PHE A 179 -5.56 21.77 1.03
CA PHE A 179 -4.80 22.66 0.16
C PHE A 179 -4.76 22.19 -1.30
N GLN A 180 -4.41 20.92 -1.54
CA GLN A 180 -4.36 20.33 -2.88
C GLN A 180 -5.74 20.40 -3.53
N THR A 181 -6.76 19.89 -2.83
CA THR A 181 -8.14 19.83 -3.33
C THR A 181 -8.69 21.20 -3.71
N ASN A 182 -8.50 22.20 -2.86
CA ASN A 182 -8.99 23.56 -3.13
C ASN A 182 -8.27 24.22 -4.31
N ASN A 183 -7.01 23.87 -4.59
CA ASN A 183 -6.25 24.46 -5.69
C ASN A 183 -6.44 23.74 -7.02
N LEU A 184 -6.52 22.40 -7.02
CA LEU A 184 -6.57 21.61 -8.24
C LEU A 184 -7.99 21.45 -8.78
N ARG A 185 -9.04 21.49 -7.94
CA ARG A 185 -10.44 21.51 -8.43
C ARG A 185 -10.73 22.69 -9.35
N LYS A 186 -10.05 23.82 -9.12
CA LYS A 186 -10.17 25.03 -9.94
C LYS A 186 -9.66 24.83 -11.38
N LEU A 187 -8.90 23.76 -11.65
CA LEU A 187 -8.46 23.41 -12.99
C LEU A 187 -9.58 22.74 -13.82
N GLY A 188 -10.68 22.30 -13.19
CA GLY A 188 -11.83 21.69 -13.86
C GLY A 188 -11.57 20.27 -14.37
N GLY A 189 -12.46 19.80 -15.25
CA GLY A 189 -12.37 18.48 -15.87
C GLY A 189 -12.43 17.33 -14.84
N PRO A 190 -11.60 16.27 -15.01
CA PRO A 190 -11.57 15.13 -14.08
C PRO A 190 -11.24 15.51 -12.62
N LEU A 191 -10.66 16.69 -12.39
CA LEU A 191 -10.22 17.14 -11.06
C LEU A 191 -11.32 17.82 -10.25
N GLU A 192 -12.43 18.25 -10.87
CA GLU A 192 -13.48 19.06 -10.23
C GLU A 192 -14.10 18.36 -9.00
N LYS A 193 -14.21 17.04 -9.04
CA LYS A 193 -14.78 16.21 -7.95
C LYS A 193 -13.73 15.39 -7.19
N ALA A 194 -12.46 15.50 -7.54
CA ALA A 194 -11.41 14.71 -6.91
C ALA A 194 -11.17 15.15 -5.45
N ILE A 195 -10.85 14.19 -4.57
CA ILE A 195 -10.29 14.41 -3.24
C ILE A 195 -8.91 13.78 -3.26
N MET A 196 -7.87 14.56 -3.00
CA MET A 196 -6.48 14.10 -3.12
C MET A 196 -5.89 13.88 -1.73
N SER A 197 -5.77 12.61 -1.33
CA SER A 197 -5.21 12.24 -0.04
C SER A 197 -3.69 12.37 -0.03
N SER A 198 -3.18 13.24 0.82
CA SER A 198 -1.73 13.43 1.02
C SER A 198 -1.09 12.39 1.97
N CYS A 199 -1.89 11.64 2.73
CA CYS A 199 -1.38 10.72 3.77
C CYS A 199 -0.65 9.49 3.22
N GLN A 200 -0.83 9.18 1.92
CA GLN A 200 -0.19 8.04 1.24
C GLN A 200 0.90 8.49 0.28
N PHE A 201 1.26 9.77 0.29
CA PHE A 201 2.13 10.38 -0.70
C PHE A 201 3.52 9.72 -0.78
N PRO A 202 4.16 9.30 0.32
CA PRO A 202 5.41 8.52 0.22
C PRO A 202 5.24 7.13 -0.41
N THR A 203 4.12 6.45 -0.16
CA THR A 203 3.82 5.14 -0.77
C THR A 203 3.55 5.29 -2.27
N LEU A 204 2.83 6.35 -2.65
CA LEU A 204 2.62 6.70 -4.05
C LEU A 204 3.93 7.08 -4.73
N GLY A 205 4.81 7.83 -4.05
CA GLY A 205 6.16 8.15 -4.53
C GLY A 205 6.97 6.89 -4.84
N PHE A 206 6.92 5.85 -4.01
CA PHE A 206 7.57 4.57 -4.33
C PHE A 206 6.99 3.90 -5.59
N VAL A 207 5.67 3.92 -5.78
CA VAL A 207 5.04 3.33 -6.97
C VAL A 207 5.42 4.14 -8.21
N VAL A 208 5.34 5.47 -8.15
CA VAL A 208 5.69 6.39 -9.25
C VAL A 208 7.20 6.43 -9.50
N ASP A 209 8.08 6.21 -8.53
CA ASP A 209 9.54 6.12 -8.78
C ASP A 209 9.93 4.81 -9.49
N ARG A 210 9.11 3.76 -9.29
CA ARG A 210 9.36 2.42 -9.82
C ARG A 210 8.67 2.19 -11.16
N TYR A 211 7.60 2.93 -11.45
CA TYR A 211 6.82 2.80 -12.68
C TYR A 211 7.55 3.27 -13.96
N PRO A 212 8.27 4.42 -13.97
CA PRO A 212 9.11 4.84 -15.10
C PRO A 212 10.24 3.84 -15.36
N ARG A 213 10.77 3.22 -14.30
CA ARG A 213 11.77 2.13 -14.42
C ARG A 213 11.24 0.89 -15.13
N THR A 214 9.93 0.73 -15.25
CA THR A 214 9.28 -0.35 -16.01
C THR A 214 8.83 0.06 -17.41
N GLU A 215 8.71 1.35 -17.71
CA GLU A 215 8.31 1.86 -19.04
C GLU A 215 9.50 2.27 -19.92
N THR A 216 10.65 2.65 -19.36
CA THR A 216 11.84 2.92 -20.19
C THR A 216 12.38 1.64 -20.80
N ASP A 217 12.38 1.59 -22.14
CA ASP A 217 12.87 0.46 -22.94
C ASP A 217 14.05 0.85 -23.85
N ARG A 218 14.67 2.01 -23.59
CA ARG A 218 15.86 2.54 -24.28
C ARG A 218 17.01 2.78 -23.30
N PHE A 219 18.19 2.22 -23.60
CA PHE A 219 19.40 2.51 -22.84
C PHE A 219 20.04 3.82 -23.32
N ASP A 220 20.53 4.64 -22.38
CA ASP A 220 21.29 5.84 -22.70
C ASP A 220 22.62 5.47 -23.39
N LYS A 221 22.94 6.15 -24.50
CA LYS A 221 24.16 5.97 -25.28
C LYS A 221 25.44 6.26 -24.48
N GLY A 222 25.35 7.02 -23.40
CA GLY A 222 26.46 7.26 -22.47
C GLY A 222 26.76 6.08 -21.54
N MET A 223 25.89 5.07 -21.46
CA MET A 223 26.11 3.91 -20.59
C MET A 223 27.11 2.92 -21.18
N ASN A 224 28.05 2.45 -20.34
CA ASN A 224 28.96 1.37 -20.70
C ASN A 224 28.32 -0.01 -20.43
N LEU A 225 27.41 -0.44 -21.30
CA LEU A 225 26.73 -1.73 -21.18
C LEU A 225 27.68 -2.92 -21.28
N ARG A 226 28.75 -2.80 -22.06
CA ARG A 226 29.79 -3.83 -22.20
C ARG A 226 30.46 -4.14 -20.86
N ALA A 227 30.76 -3.12 -20.05
CA ALA A 227 31.29 -3.32 -18.70
C ALA A 227 30.29 -4.03 -17.76
N LEU A 228 28.98 -3.87 -17.97
CA LEU A 228 27.96 -4.59 -17.21
C LEU A 228 27.86 -6.06 -17.62
N VAL A 229 28.01 -6.36 -18.92
CA VAL A 229 28.10 -7.73 -19.45
C VAL A 229 29.34 -8.44 -18.90
N GLU A 230 30.50 -7.77 -18.87
CA GLU A 230 31.76 -8.33 -18.37
C GLU A 230 31.66 -8.80 -16.91
N LYS A 231 30.93 -8.05 -16.07
CA LYS A 231 30.68 -8.46 -14.68
C LYS A 231 29.95 -9.80 -14.57
N GLN A 232 29.16 -10.21 -15.56
CA GLN A 232 28.35 -11.44 -15.53
C GLN A 232 29.10 -12.70 -15.99
N VAL A 233 30.32 -12.56 -16.52
CA VAL A 233 31.15 -13.67 -17.06
C VAL A 233 31.39 -14.79 -16.03
N GLN A 234 31.43 -14.44 -14.75
CA GLN A 234 31.74 -15.37 -13.66
C GLN A 234 30.60 -16.34 -13.29
N ASP A 235 29.37 -16.18 -13.82
CA ASP A 235 28.26 -17.10 -13.49
C ASP A 235 28.37 -18.42 -14.26
N ASN A 236 28.20 -19.55 -13.58
CA ASN A 236 28.29 -20.86 -14.20
C ASN A 236 27.18 -21.17 -15.24
N ARG A 237 26.03 -20.47 -15.20
CA ARG A 237 24.86 -20.78 -16.05
C ARG A 237 24.83 -19.99 -17.37
N TRP A 238 25.30 -18.75 -17.35
CA TRP A 238 25.27 -17.84 -18.51
C TRP A 238 26.60 -17.13 -18.76
N GLY A 239 27.61 -17.33 -17.91
CA GLY A 239 28.91 -16.67 -18.01
C GLY A 239 29.60 -16.91 -19.35
N HIS A 240 29.48 -18.12 -19.91
CA HIS A 240 29.99 -18.41 -21.26
C HIS A 240 29.29 -17.56 -22.34
N PHE A 241 27.97 -17.37 -22.24
CA PHE A 241 27.24 -16.49 -23.16
C PHE A 241 27.69 -15.04 -23.01
N ALA A 242 27.82 -14.54 -21.76
CA ALA A 242 28.34 -13.20 -21.49
C ALA A 242 29.78 -13.01 -22.03
N GLN A 243 30.64 -14.02 -21.89
CA GLN A 243 32.01 -13.99 -22.43
C GLN A 243 32.02 -13.87 -23.95
N ASN A 244 31.12 -14.56 -24.66
CA ASN A 244 31.01 -14.46 -26.11
C ASN A 244 30.59 -13.05 -26.55
N LEU A 245 29.71 -12.39 -25.80
CA LEU A 245 29.36 -10.98 -26.05
C LEU A 245 30.59 -10.08 -25.86
N VAL A 246 31.35 -10.25 -24.78
CA VAL A 246 32.61 -9.51 -24.56
C VAL A 246 33.62 -9.77 -25.68
N ASN A 247 33.69 -11.00 -26.20
CA ASN A 247 34.64 -11.40 -27.25
C ASN A 247 34.20 -11.06 -28.68
N GLY A 248 33.29 -10.09 -28.84
CA GLY A 248 32.91 -9.54 -30.15
C GLY A 248 31.47 -9.82 -30.56
N GLY A 249 30.72 -10.62 -29.80
CA GLY A 249 29.29 -10.85 -30.04
C GLY A 249 28.37 -9.79 -29.44
N PHE A 250 28.90 -8.73 -28.84
CA PHE A 250 28.10 -7.66 -28.23
C PHE A 250 27.47 -6.78 -29.32
N HIS A 251 26.15 -6.64 -29.27
CA HIS A 251 25.38 -5.68 -30.04
C HIS A 251 24.68 -4.70 -29.11
N TRP A 252 24.61 -3.43 -29.54
CA TRP A 252 23.86 -2.43 -28.79
C TRP A 252 22.37 -2.81 -28.77
N PRO A 253 21.69 -2.77 -27.62
CA PRO A 253 20.28 -3.13 -27.54
C PRO A 253 19.40 -2.33 -28.48
N ARG A 254 18.37 -3.01 -29.01
CA ARG A 254 17.33 -2.37 -29.84
C ARG A 254 16.66 -1.25 -29.03
N GLU A 255 16.52 -0.09 -29.65
CA GLU A 255 15.80 1.03 -29.05
C GLU A 255 14.29 0.73 -29.08
N GLY A 256 13.66 0.66 -27.91
CA GLY A 256 12.21 0.61 -27.82
C GLY A 256 11.56 1.99 -28.03
N ARG A 257 10.27 2.10 -27.73
CA ARG A 257 9.46 3.30 -28.06
C ARG A 257 9.37 4.32 -26.91
N ASN A 258 9.79 3.94 -25.71
CA ASN A 258 9.48 4.65 -24.47
C ASN A 258 10.76 5.03 -23.71
N ASP A 259 10.84 6.30 -23.28
CA ASP A 259 11.99 6.83 -22.54
C ASP A 259 11.51 7.93 -21.59
N ASP A 260 11.62 7.65 -20.28
CA ASP A 260 11.26 8.57 -19.21
C ASP A 260 12.31 9.69 -18.97
N LYS A 261 13.49 9.59 -19.62
CA LYS A 261 14.66 10.47 -19.46
C LYS A 261 15.22 10.57 -18.03
N ALA A 262 14.80 9.69 -17.13
CA ALA A 262 15.18 9.72 -15.72
C ALA A 262 15.91 8.44 -15.31
N HIS A 263 15.51 7.29 -15.86
CA HIS A 263 16.01 5.98 -15.46
C HIS A 263 16.22 5.04 -16.66
N PRO A 264 17.33 4.29 -16.72
CA PRO A 264 17.52 3.27 -17.75
C PRO A 264 16.61 2.05 -17.52
N PRO A 265 16.40 1.20 -18.54
CA PRO A 265 15.64 -0.05 -18.43
C PRO A 265 16.18 -0.94 -17.31
N ILE A 266 15.36 -1.82 -16.74
CA ILE A 266 15.81 -2.75 -15.69
C ILE A 266 16.93 -3.66 -16.22
N HIS A 267 18.10 -3.57 -15.59
CA HIS A 267 19.31 -4.31 -15.98
C HIS A 267 20.19 -4.60 -14.74
N PRO A 268 21.09 -5.59 -14.80
CA PRO A 268 22.01 -5.88 -13.71
C PRO A 268 23.14 -4.85 -13.62
N VAL A 269 23.33 -4.25 -12.44
CA VAL A 269 24.41 -3.27 -12.19
C VAL A 269 25.71 -3.95 -11.72
N THR A 270 25.57 -5.11 -11.07
CA THR A 270 26.68 -5.93 -10.57
C THR A 270 26.32 -7.42 -10.58
N TYR A 271 27.34 -8.27 -10.48
CA TYR A 271 27.17 -9.70 -10.28
C TYR A 271 26.86 -10.05 -8.82
N THR A 272 25.95 -11.00 -8.61
CA THR A 272 25.62 -11.59 -7.32
C THR A 272 25.49 -13.11 -7.47
N ALA A 273 26.25 -13.87 -6.68
CA ALA A 273 26.16 -15.32 -6.67
C ALA A 273 24.80 -15.80 -6.13
N SER A 274 24.27 -16.90 -6.68
CA SER A 274 22.96 -17.43 -6.25
C SER A 274 22.90 -17.83 -4.78
N THR A 275 24.05 -18.13 -4.15
CA THR A 275 24.14 -18.46 -2.71
C THR A 275 23.88 -17.26 -1.79
N ALA A 276 23.99 -16.04 -2.32
CA ALA A 276 23.72 -14.80 -1.59
C ALA A 276 22.25 -14.34 -1.70
N LEU A 277 21.40 -15.09 -2.42
CA LEU A 277 20.02 -14.74 -2.71
C LEU A 277 19.07 -15.84 -2.23
N SER A 278 17.85 -15.48 -1.81
CA SER A 278 16.79 -16.47 -1.60
C SER A 278 16.36 -17.11 -2.92
N ALA A 279 15.66 -18.25 -2.87
CA ALA A 279 15.24 -18.97 -4.06
C ALA A 279 14.37 -18.13 -5.03
N THR A 280 13.51 -17.25 -4.50
CA THR A 280 12.66 -16.37 -5.32
C THR A 280 13.47 -15.22 -5.91
N GLU A 281 14.35 -14.59 -5.11
CA GLU A 281 15.22 -13.51 -5.59
C GLU A 281 16.19 -14.00 -6.66
N ALA A 282 16.73 -15.21 -6.51
CA ALA A 282 17.61 -15.83 -7.48
C ALA A 282 16.93 -16.01 -8.85
N LYS A 283 15.65 -16.41 -8.86
CA LYS A 283 14.85 -16.55 -10.10
C LYS A 283 14.63 -15.21 -10.80
N ILE A 284 14.27 -14.17 -10.04
CA ILE A 284 14.04 -12.83 -10.58
C ILE A 284 15.35 -12.23 -11.11
N TYR A 285 16.43 -12.35 -10.34
CA TYR A 285 17.75 -11.90 -10.73
C TYR A 285 18.24 -12.61 -12.00
N GLU A 286 18.09 -13.93 -12.07
CA GLU A 286 18.40 -14.72 -13.27
C GLU A 286 17.62 -14.24 -14.49
N PHE A 287 16.31 -14.00 -14.36
CA PHE A 287 15.49 -13.47 -15.45
C PHE A 287 16.00 -12.12 -15.94
N VAL A 288 16.28 -11.18 -15.02
CA VAL A 288 16.78 -9.84 -15.36
C VAL A 288 18.13 -9.92 -16.08
N VAL A 289 19.06 -10.75 -15.59
CA VAL A 289 20.39 -10.91 -16.20
C VAL A 289 20.28 -11.53 -17.59
N ARG A 290 19.54 -12.64 -17.73
CA ARG A 290 19.37 -13.32 -19.03
C ARG A 290 18.70 -12.41 -20.05
N ARG A 291 17.65 -11.68 -19.65
CA ARG A 291 16.98 -10.71 -20.53
C ARG A 291 17.95 -9.61 -20.98
N PHE A 292 18.73 -9.04 -20.06
CA PHE A 292 19.72 -8.02 -20.40
C PHE A 292 20.79 -8.53 -21.37
N LEU A 293 21.35 -9.72 -21.13
CA LEU A 293 22.35 -10.33 -22.01
C LEU A 293 21.76 -10.61 -23.41
N ALA A 294 20.53 -11.12 -23.47
CA ALA A 294 19.83 -11.34 -24.74
C ALA A 294 19.57 -10.03 -25.50
N CYS A 295 19.19 -8.95 -24.80
CA CYS A 295 19.06 -7.63 -25.40
C CYS A 295 20.38 -7.11 -25.99
N CYS A 296 21.53 -7.54 -25.47
CA CYS A 296 22.86 -7.17 -25.98
C CYS A 296 23.41 -8.15 -27.02
N SER A 297 22.59 -9.07 -27.54
CA SER A 297 22.98 -10.12 -28.48
C SER A 297 22.27 -9.98 -29.84
N GLU A 298 22.74 -10.68 -30.87
CA GLU A 298 22.05 -10.74 -32.15
C GLU A 298 20.71 -11.48 -32.06
N ASP A 299 19.80 -11.14 -32.97
CA ASP A 299 18.56 -11.89 -33.14
C ASP A 299 18.83 -13.29 -33.70
N ALA A 300 18.05 -14.27 -33.22
CA ALA A 300 18.08 -15.61 -33.77
C ALA A 300 17.63 -15.58 -35.24
N LYS A 301 18.45 -16.15 -36.12
CA LYS A 301 18.14 -16.33 -37.55
C LYS A 301 17.52 -17.71 -37.74
N GLY A 302 16.33 -17.75 -38.34
CA GLY A 302 15.61 -18.99 -38.67
C GLY A 302 15.23 -19.04 -40.15
N GLN A 303 14.88 -20.24 -40.63
CA GLN A 303 14.36 -20.45 -41.98
C GLN A 303 12.93 -20.97 -41.89
N ALA A 304 12.01 -20.33 -42.59
CA ALA A 304 10.64 -20.80 -42.81
C ALA A 304 10.51 -21.29 -44.25
N THR A 305 9.74 -22.36 -44.47
CA THR A 305 9.49 -22.91 -45.81
C THR A 305 8.01 -23.26 -45.90
N ASP A 306 7.33 -22.56 -46.79
CA ASP A 306 5.92 -22.76 -47.07
C ASP A 306 5.79 -23.58 -48.37
N VAL A 307 5.02 -24.67 -48.32
CA VAL A 307 4.75 -25.54 -49.47
C VAL A 307 3.27 -25.42 -49.82
N GLU A 308 2.99 -24.86 -50.98
CA GLU A 308 1.63 -24.74 -51.51
C GLU A 308 1.37 -25.90 -52.49
N LEU A 309 0.31 -26.68 -52.25
CA LEU A 309 -0.09 -27.81 -53.08
C LEU A 309 -1.33 -27.44 -53.90
N GLU A 310 -1.22 -27.48 -55.23
CA GLU A 310 -2.40 -27.32 -56.09
C GLU A 310 -3.21 -28.63 -56.20
N PRO A 311 -4.52 -28.62 -55.91
CA PRO A 311 -5.39 -29.75 -56.18
C PRO A 311 -5.64 -29.89 -57.69
N LYS A 312 -5.51 -31.12 -58.21
CA LYS A 312 -5.79 -31.44 -59.62
C LYS A 312 -7.26 -31.13 -59.96
N ALA A 313 -7.45 -30.43 -61.08
CA ALA A 313 -8.75 -30.10 -61.65
C ALA A 313 -9.56 -31.36 -62.00
N GLY A 314 -10.79 -31.43 -61.46
CA GLY A 314 -11.74 -32.50 -61.73
C GLY A 314 -13.15 -32.16 -61.27
N GLU A 315 -13.97 -31.79 -62.26
CA GLU A 315 -15.43 -31.81 -62.34
C GLU A 315 -16.26 -30.70 -61.66
N ALA A 316 -16.95 -29.98 -62.55
CA ALA A 316 -17.91 -28.92 -62.33
C ALA A 316 -19.25 -29.45 -61.80
N ALA A 317 -19.93 -28.63 -61.00
CA ALA A 317 -21.39 -28.62 -60.96
C ALA A 317 -21.87 -27.17 -60.96
N ALA A 318 -22.62 -26.86 -62.00
CA ALA A 318 -23.23 -25.58 -62.32
C ALA A 318 -24.32 -25.17 -61.31
N GLY A 319 -24.51 -23.86 -61.19
CA GLY A 319 -25.65 -23.24 -60.52
C GLY A 319 -25.75 -21.78 -60.92
N ASN A 320 -26.43 -21.52 -62.04
CA ASN A 320 -26.83 -20.19 -62.49
C ASN A 320 -27.69 -19.49 -61.43
N ASN A 321 -27.52 -18.16 -61.31
CA ASN A 321 -28.64 -17.23 -61.45
C ASN A 321 -28.13 -15.84 -61.82
N ASP A 322 -28.70 -15.36 -62.91
CA ASP A 322 -28.59 -14.03 -63.51
C ASP A 322 -29.09 -12.92 -62.55
N ASP A 323 -28.49 -11.72 -62.60
CA ASP A 323 -29.08 -10.58 -63.33
C ASP A 323 -28.22 -9.28 -63.27
N ASN A 324 -27.88 -8.81 -64.48
CA ASN A 324 -27.77 -7.43 -64.99
C ASN A 324 -27.07 -6.24 -64.26
N THR A 325 -25.84 -5.94 -64.74
CA THR A 325 -25.28 -4.68 -65.38
C THR A 325 -25.48 -3.25 -64.79
N PRO A 326 -24.65 -2.22 -65.15
CA PRO A 326 -23.34 -2.19 -65.84
C PRO A 326 -22.25 -1.31 -65.15
N ALA A 327 -21.06 -1.35 -65.73
CA ALA A 327 -19.79 -0.77 -65.30
C ALA A 327 -19.62 0.74 -65.55
N ALA A 328 -18.87 1.41 -64.65
CA ALA A 328 -17.75 2.35 -64.88
C ALA A 328 -17.52 3.20 -63.61
N GLY A 329 -16.35 3.40 -63.01
CA GLY A 329 -14.99 2.97 -63.27
C GLY A 329 -14.05 3.56 -62.20
N ARG A 330 -12.87 2.93 -62.02
CA ARG A 330 -11.67 3.35 -61.24
C ARG A 330 -11.83 3.34 -59.70
N GLY A 331 -11.07 2.62 -58.89
CA GLY A 331 -9.88 1.78 -59.04
C GLY A 331 -9.20 1.63 -57.67
N GLY A 332 -8.88 0.39 -57.25
CA GLY A 332 -8.04 0.05 -56.08
C GLY A 332 -8.81 -0.35 -54.80
N ARG A 333 -9.26 -1.61 -54.65
CA ARG A 333 -8.57 -2.75 -53.97
C ARG A 333 -7.99 -2.39 -52.57
N GLY A 334 -8.38 -2.96 -51.44
CA GLY A 334 -9.35 -4.01 -51.07
C GLY A 334 -9.51 -3.97 -49.53
N ARG A 335 -10.73 -3.87 -49.01
CA ARG A 335 -11.59 -4.95 -48.47
C ARG A 335 -10.99 -5.76 -47.31
N SER A 336 -11.28 -5.27 -46.11
CA SER A 336 -11.65 -6.06 -44.94
C SER A 336 -12.94 -6.84 -45.21
N ARG A 337 -13.01 -8.11 -44.78
CA ARG A 337 -14.00 -8.66 -43.81
C ARG A 337 -14.06 -10.19 -43.83
N GLU A 338 -13.72 -10.76 -42.67
CA GLU A 338 -14.53 -11.71 -41.89
C GLU A 338 -15.27 -12.86 -42.61
N ARG A 339 -14.85 -14.12 -42.32
CA ARG A 339 -15.53 -15.13 -41.48
C ARG A 339 -15.28 -16.56 -42.00
N GLY A 340 -15.10 -17.50 -41.07
CA GLY A 340 -15.51 -18.90 -41.27
C GLY A 340 -14.45 -19.95 -41.00
N ASP A 341 -14.48 -20.47 -39.78
CA ASP A 341 -13.88 -21.71 -39.25
C ASP A 341 -13.66 -22.85 -40.25
N ARG A 342 -12.48 -23.52 -40.20
CA ARG A 342 -12.29 -24.83 -39.54
C ARG A 342 -10.90 -25.46 -39.78
N GLU A 343 -10.25 -25.73 -38.65
CA GLU A 343 -9.64 -27.02 -38.29
C GLU A 343 -8.18 -27.39 -38.66
N VAL A 344 -7.52 -27.86 -37.59
CA VAL A 344 -6.36 -28.77 -37.48
C VAL A 344 -4.95 -28.17 -37.64
N LEU A 345 -4.38 -27.75 -36.51
CA LEU A 345 -3.00 -28.14 -36.21
C LEU A 345 -2.80 -28.36 -34.70
N LEU A 346 -2.53 -29.61 -34.33
CA LEU A 346 -2.06 -30.02 -33.02
C LEU A 346 -0.88 -29.17 -32.57
N ARG A 347 -0.99 -28.47 -31.43
CA ARG A 347 0.16 -28.13 -30.59
C ARG A 347 -0.17 -28.29 -29.10
N MET A 348 0.60 -29.19 -28.52
CA MET A 348 0.82 -29.51 -27.12
C MET A 348 0.28 -28.48 -26.11
N GLN A 349 -0.47 -28.99 -25.13
CA GLN A 349 -0.75 -28.31 -23.87
C GLN A 349 0.57 -27.84 -23.21
N GLN A 350 0.95 -26.59 -23.43
CA GLN A 350 1.61 -25.82 -22.39
C GLN A 350 0.49 -25.17 -21.59
N VAL A 351 0.36 -25.60 -20.34
CA VAL A 351 -0.36 -24.84 -19.32
C VAL A 351 0.40 -23.53 -19.17
N GLU A 352 -0.03 -22.49 -19.90
CA GLU A 352 0.30 -21.12 -19.54
C GLU A 352 -0.36 -20.88 -18.18
N LEU A 353 0.43 -21.03 -17.11
CA LEU A 353 0.14 -20.33 -15.88
C LEU A 353 0.21 -18.84 -16.22
N GLU A 354 -0.94 -18.25 -16.57
CA GLU A 354 -1.15 -16.81 -16.41
C GLU A 354 -1.01 -16.50 -14.93
N VAL A 355 0.23 -16.27 -14.50
CA VAL A 355 0.50 -15.58 -13.25
C VAL A 355 0.06 -14.15 -13.50
N GLU A 356 -1.17 -13.83 -13.14
CA GLU A 356 -1.69 -12.47 -13.09
C GLU A 356 -0.81 -11.67 -12.11
N LEU A 357 0.27 -11.09 -12.62
CA LEU A 357 1.15 -10.21 -11.88
C LEU A 357 0.32 -8.98 -11.51
N LYS A 358 -0.13 -8.91 -10.25
CA LYS A 358 -0.76 -7.71 -9.70
C LYS A 358 0.30 -6.60 -9.59
N SER A 359 0.53 -5.90 -10.69
CA SER A 359 1.39 -4.71 -10.74
C SER A 359 0.62 -3.48 -10.25
N PHE A 360 1.28 -2.64 -9.45
CA PHE A 360 0.75 -1.34 -9.08
C PHE A 360 1.09 -0.32 -10.18
N ILE A 361 0.11 0.00 -11.01
CA ILE A 361 0.19 1.04 -12.04
C ILE A 361 -0.33 2.34 -11.42
N PRO A 362 0.50 3.40 -11.30
CA PRO A 362 0.03 4.68 -10.78
C PRO A 362 -0.93 5.32 -11.79
N THR A 363 -1.95 5.99 -11.28
CA THR A 363 -2.85 6.78 -12.14
C THR A 363 -2.13 8.01 -12.67
N THR A 364 -2.64 8.61 -13.75
CA THR A 364 -2.12 9.89 -14.28
C THR A 364 -2.12 11.00 -13.23
N LEU A 365 -3.14 11.03 -12.37
CA LEU A 365 -3.18 11.93 -11.20
C LEU A 365 -2.08 11.58 -10.18
N GLY A 366 -1.83 10.30 -9.92
CA GLY A 366 -0.77 9.86 -9.04
C GLY A 366 0.62 10.31 -9.50
N VAL A 367 0.91 10.13 -10.79
CA VAL A 367 2.14 10.60 -11.44
C VAL A 367 2.24 12.12 -11.36
N ALA A 368 1.17 12.85 -11.71
CA ALA A 368 1.12 14.30 -11.68
C ALA A 368 1.41 14.89 -10.30
N LEU A 369 0.88 14.28 -9.24
CA LEU A 369 1.10 14.74 -7.88
C LEU A 369 2.55 14.51 -7.45
N VAL A 370 3.11 13.31 -7.69
CA VAL A 370 4.51 13.00 -7.33
C VAL A 370 5.49 13.91 -8.08
N GLU A 371 5.40 13.98 -9.41
CA GLU A 371 6.26 14.86 -10.21
C GLU A 371 6.05 16.33 -9.84
N GLY A 372 4.81 16.76 -9.64
CA GLY A 372 4.50 18.13 -9.28
C GLY A 372 5.14 18.57 -7.96
N TYR A 373 5.19 17.69 -6.96
CA TYR A 373 5.85 17.97 -5.68
C TYR A 373 7.38 17.79 -5.72
N ASP A 374 7.90 16.84 -6.49
CA ASP A 374 9.35 16.68 -6.67
C ASP A 374 9.95 17.88 -7.42
N ASN A 375 9.26 18.39 -8.45
CA ASN A 375 9.65 19.59 -9.19
C ASN A 375 9.54 20.89 -8.37
N MET A 376 8.95 20.86 -7.17
CA MET A 376 9.04 21.99 -6.25
C MET A 376 10.40 22.09 -5.56
N GLU A 377 11.26 21.06 -5.68
CA GLU A 377 12.66 21.07 -5.20
C GLU A 377 12.81 21.48 -3.73
N PHE A 378 11.96 20.93 -2.86
CA PHE A 378 12.11 21.15 -1.43
C PHE A 378 13.41 20.55 -0.91
N GLU A 379 13.99 21.18 0.12
CA GLU A 379 15.13 20.63 0.86
C GLU A 379 14.82 19.22 1.41
N VAL A 380 13.54 18.97 1.77
CA VAL A 380 13.06 17.65 2.16
C VAL A 380 11.89 17.23 1.29
N SER A 381 12.10 16.23 0.43
CA SER A 381 11.06 15.70 -0.44
C SER A 381 9.90 15.07 0.35
N LEU A 382 8.68 15.41 -0.07
CA LEU A 382 7.42 14.83 0.43
C LEU A 382 7.14 13.45 -0.17
N SER A 383 7.61 13.18 -1.39
CA SER A 383 7.38 11.90 -2.10
C SER A 383 8.30 10.79 -1.58
N LYS A 384 9.46 11.16 -1.03
CA LYS A 384 10.44 10.22 -0.48
C LYS A 384 10.12 9.88 0.99
N PRO A 385 10.49 8.69 1.47
CA PRO A 385 10.13 8.21 2.82
C PRO A 385 10.88 8.89 3.97
N PHE A 386 11.65 9.97 3.73
CA PHE A 386 12.53 10.57 4.73
C PHE A 386 11.77 11.12 5.94
N LEU A 387 10.77 11.97 5.70
CA LEU A 387 9.95 12.55 6.77
C LEU A 387 9.15 11.49 7.51
N ARG A 388 8.68 10.45 6.80
CA ARG A 388 7.97 9.34 7.44
C ARG A 388 8.90 8.53 8.34
N LYS A 389 10.09 8.18 7.86
CA LYS A 389 11.13 7.50 8.66
C LYS A 389 11.50 8.32 9.89
N GLN A 390 11.68 9.64 9.74
CA GLN A 390 11.99 10.52 10.87
C GLN A 390 10.85 10.56 11.89
N MET A 391 9.59 10.56 11.43
CA MET A 391 8.43 10.47 12.31
C MET A 391 8.44 9.16 13.11
N GLU A 392 8.72 8.02 12.48
CA GLU A 392 8.84 6.73 13.20
C GLU A 392 9.96 6.75 14.26
N LEU A 393 11.10 7.35 13.95
CA LEU A 393 12.20 7.53 14.91
C LEU A 393 11.78 8.41 16.10
N LYS A 394 11.04 9.50 15.84
CA LYS A 394 10.48 10.35 16.90
C LYS A 394 9.45 9.60 17.76
N MET A 395 8.63 8.72 17.17
CA MET A 395 7.71 7.85 17.94
C MET A 395 8.48 6.90 18.86
N LYS A 396 9.55 6.28 18.35
CA LYS A 396 10.44 5.43 19.15
C LYS A 396 11.08 6.19 20.30
N ALA A 397 11.53 7.43 20.08
CA ALA A 397 12.07 8.28 21.13
C ALA A 397 11.05 8.61 22.24
N ILE A 398 9.75 8.70 21.92
CA ILE A 398 8.70 8.81 22.95
C ILE A 398 8.64 7.52 23.75
N CYS A 399 8.55 6.36 23.10
CA CYS A 399 8.50 5.05 23.76
C CYS A 399 9.70 4.84 24.71
N GLU A 400 10.90 5.25 24.31
CA GLU A 400 12.13 5.17 25.10
C GLU A 400 12.20 6.23 26.22
N GLY A 401 11.29 7.22 26.22
CA GLY A 401 11.25 8.31 27.20
C GLY A 401 12.25 9.43 26.96
N GLN A 402 12.90 9.45 25.79
CA GLN A 402 13.84 10.49 25.38
C GLN A 402 13.13 11.79 24.97
N LYS A 403 11.89 11.69 24.48
CA LYS A 403 11.06 12.86 24.11
C LYS A 403 9.65 12.74 24.65
N THR A 404 9.02 13.89 24.90
CA THR A 404 7.60 13.95 25.27
C THR A 404 6.71 14.03 24.03
N ARG A 405 5.46 13.57 24.13
CA ARG A 405 4.44 13.71 23.07
C ARG A 405 4.34 15.14 22.57
N GLY A 406 4.19 16.11 23.49
CA GLY A 406 3.99 17.51 23.13
C GLY A 406 5.17 18.10 22.36
N ALA A 407 6.41 17.74 22.74
CA ALA A 407 7.61 18.17 22.01
C ALA A 407 7.64 17.59 20.59
N VAL A 408 7.40 16.28 20.44
CA VAL A 408 7.42 15.61 19.12
C VAL A 408 6.33 16.14 18.20
N VAL A 409 5.11 16.35 18.71
CA VAL A 409 4.00 16.91 17.93
C VAL A 409 4.36 18.31 17.45
N ARG A 410 4.82 19.19 18.34
CA ARG A 410 5.18 20.57 18.00
C ARG A 410 6.31 20.62 16.96
N GLU A 411 7.43 19.94 17.22
CA GLU A 411 8.58 19.91 16.31
C GLU A 411 8.19 19.40 14.92
N SER A 412 7.38 18.35 14.86
CA SER A 412 6.97 17.76 13.58
C SER A 412 5.97 18.65 12.85
N LEU A 413 5.00 19.25 13.53
CA LEU A 413 4.09 20.23 12.92
C LEU A 413 4.86 21.45 12.39
N THR A 414 5.84 21.98 13.12
CA THR A 414 6.70 23.07 12.63
C THR A 414 7.45 22.68 11.37
N GLN A 415 8.02 21.47 11.32
CA GLN A 415 8.73 20.97 10.15
C GLN A 415 7.81 20.85 8.93
N TYR A 416 6.65 20.19 9.08
CA TYR A 416 5.70 20.04 7.97
C TYR A 416 5.02 21.35 7.57
N HIS A 417 4.83 22.28 8.51
CA HIS A 417 4.27 23.60 8.22
C HIS A 417 5.19 24.41 7.30
N ARG A 418 6.52 24.33 7.48
CA ARG A 418 7.48 24.96 6.55
C ARG A 418 7.31 24.44 5.13
N VAL A 419 7.32 23.11 4.97
CA VAL A 419 7.12 22.46 3.67
C VAL A 419 5.75 22.82 3.07
N PHE A 420 4.72 22.97 3.90
CA PHE A 420 3.40 23.40 3.47
C PHE A 420 3.39 24.83 2.91
N LEU A 421 4.08 25.77 3.57
CA LEU A 421 4.20 27.14 3.09
C LEU A 421 4.95 27.20 1.75
N ASP A 422 6.07 26.48 1.65
CA ASP A 422 6.85 26.39 0.41
C ASP A 422 5.98 25.80 -0.73
N SER A 423 5.17 24.78 -0.42
CA SER A 423 4.21 24.18 -1.36
C SER A 423 3.14 25.18 -1.82
N LYS A 424 2.71 26.08 -0.93
CA LYS A 424 1.71 27.12 -1.22
C LYS A 424 2.28 28.17 -2.16
N GLU A 425 3.53 28.59 -1.96
CA GLU A 425 4.23 29.52 -2.84
C GLU A 425 4.46 28.94 -4.24
N ARG A 426 4.78 27.64 -4.33
CA ARG A 426 5.07 26.95 -5.59
C ARG A 426 3.88 26.18 -6.18
N VAL A 427 2.66 26.51 -5.78
CA VAL A 427 1.44 25.77 -6.16
C VAL A 427 1.24 25.66 -7.68
N ASP A 428 1.74 26.64 -8.45
CA ASP A 428 1.61 26.63 -9.90
C ASP A 428 2.45 25.54 -10.58
N VAL A 429 3.53 25.08 -9.95
CA VAL A 429 4.30 23.90 -10.39
C VAL A 429 3.43 22.64 -10.33
N LEU A 430 2.68 22.46 -9.24
CA LEU A 430 1.72 21.35 -9.09
C LEU A 430 0.62 21.40 -10.15
N LYS A 431 0.07 22.60 -10.39
CA LYS A 431 -0.96 22.79 -11.41
C LYS A 431 -0.43 22.50 -12.80
N ALA A 432 0.82 22.87 -13.11
CA ALA A 432 1.46 22.59 -14.39
C ALA A 432 1.60 21.07 -14.62
N ALA A 433 2.05 20.32 -13.62
CA ALA A 433 2.12 18.85 -13.70
C ALA A 433 0.73 18.23 -13.92
N CYS A 434 -0.29 18.70 -13.18
CA CYS A 434 -1.67 18.23 -13.37
C CYS A 434 -2.22 18.55 -14.77
N ARG A 435 -1.93 19.74 -15.32
CA ARG A 435 -2.31 20.08 -16.71
C ARG A 435 -1.66 19.13 -17.71
N LYS A 436 -0.36 18.87 -17.56
CA LYS A 436 0.42 17.97 -18.43
C LYS A 436 -0.16 16.56 -18.46
N TYR A 437 -0.40 15.93 -17.30
CA TYR A 437 -0.76 14.51 -17.24
C TYR A 437 -2.25 14.21 -17.16
N VAL A 438 -3.07 15.14 -16.64
CA VAL A 438 -4.51 14.89 -16.40
C VAL A 438 -5.38 15.58 -17.43
N LEU A 439 -5.03 16.79 -17.86
CA LEU A 439 -5.89 17.60 -18.75
C LEU A 439 -5.47 17.50 -20.22
N ASN A 440 -4.17 17.46 -20.51
CA ASN A 440 -3.65 17.42 -21.88
C ASN A 440 -3.56 15.99 -22.46
N ASN A 441 -3.54 14.94 -21.63
CA ASN A 441 -3.54 13.54 -22.06
C ASN A 441 -4.94 12.93 -22.26
N GLY A 442 -6.01 13.74 -22.27
CA GLY A 442 -7.39 13.30 -22.47
C GLY A 442 -7.72 12.68 -23.85
N GLY A 443 -6.72 12.46 -24.71
CA GLY A 443 -6.89 11.82 -26.03
C GLY A 443 -6.13 10.51 -26.23
N ALA A 444 -5.32 10.07 -25.27
CA ALA A 444 -4.57 8.81 -25.37
C ALA A 444 -4.41 8.19 -23.98
N GLY A 445 -5.47 7.54 -23.51
CA GLY A 445 -5.30 6.42 -22.59
C GLY A 445 -4.83 5.19 -23.37
N PRO A 446 -4.19 4.21 -22.72
CA PRO A 446 -3.86 2.93 -23.35
C PRO A 446 -5.10 2.22 -23.90
#